data_AF-A0A848WZ72-F1
#
_entry.id   AF-A0A848WZ72-F1
#
_cell.length_a   1.000
_cell.length_b   1.000
_cell.length_c   1.000
_cell.angle_alpha   90.00
_cell.angle_beta   90.00
_cell.angle_gamma   90.00
#
_symmetry.space_group_name_H-M   'P 1'
#
loop_
_entity.id
_entity.type
_entity.pdbx_description
1 polymer ?
#
loop_
_entity_poly.entity_id
_entity_poly.type
_entity_poly.pdbx_seq_one_letter_code
_entity_poly.pdbx_strand_id
1 'polypeptide(L)'
;MCSKFLLGLAAGLVFLQHRTYRRNILFGATVFTLFLVFGGSVFLGDDLARRPIAFLLFWGICLVSALVVIWLAIYDILAIRRDHRVRMDRLEGELEEAASEARRLAEIELEKDSNAEEDHEK
;
A
#
# COMPACT_ATOMS: atom_id res chain seq x y z
N MET A 1 -12.90 22.26 -18.22
CA MET A 1 -11.52 21.86 -17.85
C MET A 1 -11.46 20.78 -16.76
N CYS A 2 -12.34 20.74 -15.75
CA CYS A 2 -12.34 19.72 -14.68
C CYS A 2 -12.43 18.25 -15.12
N SER A 3 -13.13 17.93 -16.21
CA SER A 3 -13.31 16.54 -16.65
C SER A 3 -12.00 15.87 -17.11
N LYS A 4 -11.07 16.62 -17.72
CA LYS A 4 -9.77 16.08 -18.16
C LYS A 4 -8.83 15.79 -16.96
N PHE A 5 -8.90 16.61 -15.91
CA PHE A 5 -8.17 16.38 -14.66
C PHE A 5 -8.70 15.16 -13.91
N LEU A 6 -10.03 14.97 -13.88
CA LEU A 6 -10.66 13.79 -13.29
C LEU A 6 -10.30 12.50 -14.03
N LEU A 7 -10.23 12.54 -15.37
CA LEU A 7 -9.79 11.40 -16.18
C LEU A 7 -8.31 11.08 -15.98
N GLY A 8 -7.45 12.10 -15.88
CA GLY A 8 -6.04 11.91 -15.53
C GLY A 8 -5.84 11.36 -14.11
N LEU A 9 -6.65 11.83 -13.15
CA LEU A 9 -6.67 11.31 -11.78
C LEU A 9 -7.19 9.87 -11.74
N ALA A 10 -8.25 9.55 -12.47
CA ALA A 10 -8.82 8.21 -12.55
C ALA A 10 -7.86 7.24 -13.26
N ALA A 11 -7.23 7.66 -14.36
CA ALA A 11 -6.22 6.87 -15.05
C ALA A 11 -4.98 6.66 -14.18
N GLY A 12 -4.54 7.69 -13.45
CA GLY A 12 -3.49 7.57 -12.44
C GLY A 12 -3.87 6.59 -11.32
N LEU A 13 -5.09 6.69 -10.80
CA LEU A 13 -5.63 5.77 -9.78
C LEU A 13 -5.69 4.31 -10.27
N VAL A 14 -6.09 4.09 -11.52
CA VAL A 14 -6.12 2.76 -12.17
C VAL A 14 -4.69 2.24 -12.42
N PHE A 15 -3.76 3.11 -12.80
CA PHE A 15 -2.33 2.74 -12.95
C PHE A 15 -1.68 2.42 -11.59
N LEU A 16 -2.13 3.06 -10.51
CA LEU A 16 -1.72 2.81 -9.13
C LEU A 16 -2.28 1.49 -8.54
N GLN A 17 -3.19 0.81 -9.24
CA GLN A 17 -3.78 -0.45 -8.79
C GLN A 17 -2.78 -1.62 -8.85
N HIS A 18 -1.68 -1.49 -9.62
CA HIS A 18 -0.61 -2.48 -9.65
C HIS A 18 0.41 -2.27 -8.51
N ARG A 19 0.40 -3.19 -7.54
CA ARG A 19 1.21 -3.20 -6.30
C ARG A 19 2.72 -2.94 -6.51
N THR A 20 3.30 -3.46 -7.60
CA THR A 20 4.74 -3.30 -7.90
C THR A 20 5.06 -1.93 -8.50
N TYR A 21 4.17 -1.37 -9.32
CA TYR A 21 4.35 -0.05 -9.94
C TYR A 21 4.21 1.08 -8.93
N ARG A 22 3.30 0.94 -7.95
CA ARG A 22 3.08 1.94 -6.90
C ARG A 22 4.36 2.19 -6.07
N ARG A 23 5.08 1.13 -5.72
CA ARG A 23 6.32 1.21 -4.93
C ARG A 23 7.50 1.81 -5.70
N ASN A 24 7.61 1.49 -6.99
CA ASN A 24 8.66 2.06 -7.86
C ASN A 24 8.44 3.54 -8.16
N ILE A 25 7.18 3.97 -8.36
CA ILE A 25 6.87 5.40 -8.54
C ILE A 25 7.16 6.18 -7.26
N LEU A 26 6.78 5.65 -6.11
CA LEU A 26 7.03 6.32 -4.83
C LEU A 26 8.54 6.43 -4.56
N PHE A 27 9.27 5.33 -4.74
CA PHE A 27 10.74 5.34 -4.62
C PHE A 27 11.39 6.32 -5.61
N GLY A 28 10.99 6.27 -6.88
CA GLY A 28 11.51 7.17 -7.92
C GLY A 28 11.20 8.64 -7.65
N ALA A 29 9.96 8.97 -7.25
CA ALA A 29 9.58 10.33 -6.90
C ALA A 29 10.33 10.84 -5.67
N THR A 30 10.56 9.99 -4.67
CA THR A 30 11.30 10.35 -3.46
C THR A 30 12.77 10.60 -3.79
N VAL A 31 13.41 9.68 -4.54
CA VAL A 31 14.81 9.82 -4.98
C VAL A 31 14.99 11.05 -5.87
N PHE A 32 14.06 11.29 -6.80
CA PHE A 32 14.07 12.47 -7.65
C PHE A 32 13.97 13.76 -6.84
N THR A 33 13.07 13.81 -5.86
CA THR A 33 12.92 14.97 -4.97
C THR A 33 14.16 15.19 -4.12
N LEU A 34 14.77 14.10 -3.62
CA LEU A 34 16.03 14.15 -2.89
C LEU A 34 17.17 14.72 -3.75
N PHE A 35 17.27 14.27 -5.01
CA PHE A 35 18.23 14.78 -5.98
C PHE A 35 18.01 16.25 -6.31
N LEU A 36 16.75 16.68 -6.44
CA LEU A 36 16.39 18.08 -6.67
C LEU A 36 16.82 18.96 -5.51
N VAL A 37 16.49 18.57 -4.28
CA VAL A 37 16.88 19.30 -3.07
C VAL A 37 18.41 19.34 -2.92
N PHE A 38 19.08 18.20 -3.15
CA PHE A 38 20.52 18.10 -3.03
C PHE A 38 21.25 18.93 -4.10
N GLY A 39 20.82 18.84 -5.36
CA GLY A 39 21.38 19.63 -6.45
C GLY A 39 21.15 21.13 -6.25
N GLY A 40 19.98 21.52 -5.77
CA GLY A 40 19.67 22.91 -5.43
C GLY A 40 20.50 23.48 -4.29
N SER A 41 20.73 22.67 -3.26
CA SER A 41 21.48 23.07 -2.07
C SER A 41 23.00 23.15 -2.32
N VAL A 42 23.56 22.19 -3.06
CA VAL A 42 25.02 22.05 -3.22
C VAL A 42 25.56 22.78 -4.45
N PHE A 43 24.89 22.71 -5.60
CA PHE A 43 25.43 23.24 -6.86
C PHE A 43 24.94 24.64 -7.20
N LEU A 44 23.70 24.98 -6.82
CA LEU A 44 23.05 26.22 -7.24
C LEU A 44 23.15 27.35 -6.21
N GLY A 45 23.75 27.14 -5.04
CA GLY A 45 23.78 28.13 -3.95
C GLY A 45 24.31 29.51 -4.39
N ASP A 46 25.48 29.56 -5.02
CA ASP A 46 26.11 30.83 -5.43
C ASP A 46 25.48 31.46 -6.68
N ASP A 47 25.11 30.65 -7.67
CA ASP A 47 24.61 31.15 -8.96
C ASP A 47 23.14 31.59 -8.87
N LEU A 48 22.37 30.96 -7.97
CA LEU A 48 20.97 31.26 -7.73
C LEU A 48 20.80 32.43 -6.74
N ALA A 49 21.76 32.66 -5.83
CA ALA A 49 21.80 33.87 -4.98
C ALA A 49 21.90 35.16 -5.81
N ARG A 50 22.49 35.08 -7.02
CA ARG A 50 22.55 36.20 -7.97
C ARG A 50 21.20 36.56 -8.61
N ARG A 51 20.22 35.64 -8.58
CA ARG A 51 18.89 35.81 -9.20
C ARG A 51 17.77 35.39 -8.23
N PRO A 52 17.28 36.31 -7.39
CA PRO A 52 16.34 35.98 -6.29
C PRO A 52 15.02 35.37 -6.78
N ILE A 53 14.56 35.72 -7.98
CA ILE A 53 13.33 35.15 -8.57
C ILE A 53 13.54 33.68 -8.97
N ALA A 54 14.69 33.34 -9.55
CA ALA A 54 15.01 31.96 -9.91
C ALA A 54 15.16 31.08 -8.66
N PHE A 55 15.72 31.65 -7.58
CA PHE A 55 15.78 31.01 -6.27
C PHE A 55 14.38 30.67 -5.75
N LEU A 56 13.48 31.65 -5.71
CA LEU A 56 12.10 31.45 -5.26
C LEU A 56 11.35 30.41 -6.10
N LEU A 57 11.47 30.45 -7.43
CA LEU A 57 10.84 29.47 -8.31
C LEU A 57 11.38 28.06 -8.10
N PHE A 58 12.70 27.92 -7.98
CA PHE A 58 13.33 26.63 -7.74
C PHE A 58 12.87 26.02 -6.41
N TRP A 59 12.93 26.80 -5.32
CA TRP A 59 12.46 26.34 -4.01
C TRP A 59 10.96 26.08 -3.98
N GLY A 60 10.17 26.89 -4.70
CA GLY A 60 8.74 26.66 -4.91
C GLY A 60 8.47 25.31 -5.57
N ILE A 61 9.21 24.97 -6.63
CA ILE A 61 9.10 23.67 -7.31
C ILE A 61 9.54 22.53 -6.37
N CYS A 62 10.62 22.70 -5.61
CA CYS A 62 11.04 21.72 -4.61
C CYS A 62 9.96 21.48 -3.55
N LEU A 63 9.33 22.55 -3.04
CA LEU A 63 8.27 22.45 -2.04
C LEU A 63 7.03 21.76 -2.60
N VAL A 64 6.60 22.12 -3.82
CA VAL A 64 5.49 21.45 -4.50
C VAL A 64 5.80 19.97 -4.74
N SER A 65 7.02 19.64 -5.15
CA SER A 65 7.46 18.25 -5.36
C SER A 65 7.44 17.46 -4.06
N ALA A 66 7.92 18.04 -2.96
CA ALA A 66 7.85 17.44 -1.63
C ALA A 66 6.40 17.21 -1.18
N LEU A 67 5.50 18.17 -1.40
CA LEU A 67 4.07 18.02 -1.12
C LEU A 67 3.45 16.87 -1.92
N VAL A 68 3.79 16.75 -3.21
CA VAL A 68 3.33 15.64 -4.06
C VAL A 68 3.81 14.29 -3.51
N VAL A 69 5.08 14.19 -3.08
CA VAL A 69 5.62 12.96 -2.46
C VAL A 69 4.86 12.62 -1.18
N ILE A 70 4.63 13.59 -0.29
CA ILE A 70 3.88 13.38 0.95
C ILE A 70 2.45 12.91 0.63
N TRP A 71 1.79 13.55 -0.33
CA TRP A 71 0.45 13.16 -0.77
C TRP A 71 0.43 11.72 -1.31
N LEU A 72 1.43 11.35 -2.11
CA LEU A 72 1.60 9.99 -2.61
C LEU A 72 1.79 8.98 -1.47
N ALA A 73 2.58 9.33 -0.45
CA ALA A 73 2.83 8.49 0.71
C ALA A 73 1.55 8.25 1.55
N ILE A 74 0.73 9.28 1.75
CA ILE A 74 -0.56 9.14 2.42
C ILE A 74 -1.48 8.20 1.62
N TYR A 75 -1.54 8.39 0.30
CA TYR A 75 -2.33 7.53 -0.57
C TYR A 75 -1.85 6.07 -0.53
N ASP A 76 -0.53 5.86 -0.50
CA ASP A 76 0.08 4.53 -0.38
C ASP A 76 -0.34 3.81 0.91
N ILE A 77 -0.29 4.50 2.05
CA ILE A 77 -0.72 3.95 3.35
C ILE A 77 -2.21 3.58 3.34
N LEU A 78 -3.06 4.44 2.75
CA LEU A 78 -4.50 4.17 2.65
C LEU A 78 -4.78 2.95 1.76
N ALA A 79 -4.06 2.81 0.65
CA ALA A 79 -4.20 1.68 -0.26
C ALA A 79 -3.72 0.36 0.39
N ILE A 80 -2.61 0.39 1.13
CA ILE A 80 -2.11 -0.75 1.91
C ILE A 80 -3.17 -1.22 2.90
N ARG A 81 -3.78 -0.29 3.65
CA ARG A 81 -4.81 -0.63 4.64
C ARG A 81 -6.02 -1.33 4.03
N ARG A 82 -6.46 -0.94 2.83
CA ARG A 82 -7.54 -1.65 2.13
C ARG A 82 -7.14 -3.07 1.73
N ASP A 83 -5.93 -3.24 1.22
CA ASP A 83 -5.42 -4.54 0.78
C ASP A 83 -5.23 -5.51 1.96
N HIS A 84 -4.85 -4.99 3.14
CA HIS A 84 -4.78 -5.79 4.37
C HIS A 84 -6.14 -6.23 4.88
N ARG A 85 -7.18 -5.38 4.83
CA ARG A 85 -8.53 -5.77 5.26
C ARG A 85 -9.08 -6.92 4.44
N VAL A 86 -8.98 -6.83 3.11
CA VAL A 86 -9.47 -7.90 2.20
C VAL A 86 -8.74 -9.22 2.44
N ARG A 87 -7.42 -9.17 2.71
CA ARG A 87 -6.64 -10.37 3.03
C ARG A 87 -7.01 -10.95 4.40
N MET A 88 -7.26 -10.11 5.40
CA MET A 88 -7.68 -10.56 6.73
C MET A 88 -9.05 -11.21 6.70
N ASP A 89 -10.03 -10.59 6.03
CA ASP A 89 -11.39 -11.14 5.92
C ASP A 89 -11.37 -12.53 5.26
N ARG A 90 -10.51 -12.71 4.24
CA ARG A 90 -10.33 -14.02 3.59
C ARG A 90 -9.65 -15.05 4.51
N LEU A 91 -8.60 -14.64 5.24
CA LEU A 91 -7.88 -15.52 6.15
C LEU A 91 -8.78 -15.98 7.31
N GLU A 92 -9.64 -15.08 7.80
CA GLU A 92 -10.60 -15.37 8.87
C GLU A 92 -11.63 -16.42 8.42
N GLY A 93 -12.15 -16.30 7.20
CA GLY A 93 -13.02 -17.32 6.60
C GLY A 93 -12.35 -18.68 6.43
N GLU A 94 -11.11 -18.72 5.91
CA GLU A 94 -10.33 -19.97 5.78
C GLU A 94 -10.05 -20.60 7.17
N LEU A 95 -9.83 -19.79 8.21
CA LEU A 95 -9.62 -20.27 9.59
C LEU A 95 -10.91 -20.85 10.20
N GLU A 96 -12.04 -20.20 9.97
CA GLU A 96 -13.33 -20.63 10.49
C GLU A 96 -13.78 -21.95 9.85
N GLU A 97 -13.56 -22.10 8.54
CA GLU A 97 -13.80 -23.35 7.81
C GLU A 97 -12.92 -24.48 8.37
N ALA A 98 -11.61 -24.27 8.49
CA ALA A 98 -10.69 -25.26 9.06
C ALA A 98 -11.04 -25.64 10.51
N ALA A 99 -11.48 -24.67 11.32
CA ALA A 99 -11.92 -24.93 12.69
C ALA A 99 -13.22 -25.75 12.74
N SER A 100 -14.15 -25.49 11.83
CA SER A 100 -15.40 -26.26 11.72
C SER A 100 -15.14 -27.71 11.29
N GLU A 101 -14.21 -27.92 10.36
CA GLU A 101 -13.83 -29.24 9.87
C GLU A 101 -13.12 -30.05 10.96
N ALA A 102 -12.21 -29.42 11.72
CA ALA A 102 -11.55 -30.06 12.85
C ALA A 102 -12.55 -30.50 13.93
N ARG A 103 -13.58 -29.70 14.23
CA ARG A 103 -14.64 -30.08 15.17
C ARG A 103 -15.45 -31.28 14.68
N ARG A 104 -15.82 -31.27 13.40
CA ARG A 104 -16.57 -32.37 12.79
C ARG A 104 -15.79 -33.69 12.82
N LEU A 105 -14.49 -33.64 12.54
CA LEU A 105 -13.62 -34.82 12.64
C LEU A 105 -13.51 -35.34 14.08
N ALA A 106 -13.43 -34.44 15.06
CA ALA A 106 -13.41 -34.82 16.47
C ALA A 106 -14.72 -35.52 16.91
N GLU A 107 -15.88 -35.03 16.45
CA GLU A 107 -17.17 -35.68 16.73
C GLU A 107 -17.25 -37.08 16.12
N ILE A 108 -16.79 -37.24 14.87
CA ILE A 108 -16.78 -38.55 14.19
C ILE A 108 -15.87 -39.55 14.91
N GLU A 109 -14.69 -39.11 15.39
CA GLU A 109 -13.77 -39.99 16.10
C GLU A 109 -14.36 -40.43 17.47
N LEU A 110 -15.01 -39.51 18.19
CA LEU A 110 -15.69 -39.83 19.45
C LEU A 110 -16.84 -40.83 19.26
N GLU A 111 -17.64 -40.67 18.21
CA GLU A 111 -18.74 -41.59 17.89
C GLU A 111 -18.22 -42.98 17.52
N LYS A 112 -17.11 -43.04 16.78
CA LYS A 112 -16.44 -44.29 16.41
C LYS A 112 -15.88 -45.01 17.64
N ASP A 113 -15.24 -44.30 18.56
CA ASP A 113 -14.72 -44.87 19.81
C ASP A 113 -15.86 -45.40 20.70
N SER A 114 -16.97 -44.66 20.82
CA SER A 114 -18.17 -45.09 21.56
C SER A 114 -18.77 -46.38 20.99
N ASN A 115 -18.90 -46.49 19.66
CA ASN A 115 -19.44 -47.68 19.01
C ASN A 115 -18.50 -48.90 19.17
N ALA A 116 -17.18 -48.68 19.19
CA ALA A 116 -16.19 -49.75 19.39
C ALA A 116 -16.22 -50.32 20.82
N GLU A 117 -16.50 -49.49 21.83
CA GLU A 117 -16.70 -49.98 23.21
C GLU A 117 -17.96 -50.83 23.36
N GLU A 118 -19.09 -50.44 22.75
CA GLU A 118 -20.35 -51.21 22.82
C GLU A 118 -20.26 -52.60 22.16
N ASP A 119 -19.45 -52.74 21.11
CA ASP A 119 -19.22 -54.02 20.42
C ASP A 119 -18.29 -54.96 21.22
N HIS A 120 -17.49 -54.43 22.15
CA HIS A 120 -16.63 -55.23 23.03
C HIS A 120 -17.34 -55.73 24.30
N GLU A 121 -18.47 -55.13 24.68
CA GLU A 121 -19.24 -55.51 25.88
C GLU A 121 -20.30 -56.61 25.62
N LYS A 122 -20.59 -56.92 24.36
CA LYS A 122 -21.53 -57.99 23.95
C LYS A 122 -20.84 -59.32 23.66
#